data_AF-A0A7Y2AWI1-F1
#
_entry.id   AF-A0A7Y2AWI1-F1
#
_cell.length_a   1.000
_cell.length_b   1.000
_cell.length_c   1.000
_cell.angle_alpha   90.00
_cell.angle_beta   90.00
_cell.angle_gamma   90.00
#
_symmetry.space_group_name_H-M   'P 1'
#
loop_
_entity.id
_entity.type
_entity.pdbx_description
1 polymer ?
#
loop_
_entity_poly.entity_id
_entity_poly.type
_entity_poly.pdbx_seq_one_letter_code
_entity_poly.pdbx_strand_id
1 'polypeptide(L)'
;MLILSILTLFAGPLLYQWLQTGGLVAKAFDRVIVAVLVVVVVFMLVPETLSGLGWTALLLMASGYLFPGLLETSLKKSAHTFHLASLVLALAGLALHAALDGAGLAASSAGNSGKLALAIVLHRLGTGLVLWMIVQPIFGRKIAFILLLLVSALTVVGYLLSESLLPLGGRQAVLVVEALVVGAIVHSLVHRGHVERIV
;
A
#
# COMPACT_ATOMS: atom_id res chain seq x y z
N MET A 1 15.15 -2.00 4.94
CA MET A 1 13.67 -2.11 4.97
C MET A 1 13.07 -2.48 3.61
N LEU A 2 13.60 -1.99 2.48
CA LEU A 2 13.12 -2.36 1.14
C LEU A 2 13.06 -3.88 0.89
N ILE A 3 14.17 -4.60 1.14
CA ILE A 3 14.22 -6.06 0.96
C ILE A 3 13.16 -6.75 1.81
N LEU A 4 13.08 -6.41 3.11
CA LEU A 4 12.09 -6.98 4.02
C LEU A 4 10.66 -6.75 3.51
N SER A 5 10.38 -5.55 3.01
CA SER A 5 9.05 -5.19 2.51
C SER A 5 8.68 -5.96 1.21
N ILE A 6 9.65 -6.32 0.38
CA ILE A 6 9.45 -7.20 -0.78
C ILE A 6 9.20 -8.63 -0.29
N LEU A 7 10.01 -9.12 0.65
CA LEU A 7 9.82 -10.45 1.23
C LEU A 7 8.43 -10.59 1.87
N THR A 8 7.95 -9.58 2.60
CA THR A 8 6.60 -9.62 3.19
C THR A 8 5.49 -9.59 2.15
N LEU A 9 5.68 -8.90 1.02
CA LEU A 9 4.74 -8.99 -0.11
C LEU A 9 4.59 -10.43 -0.63
N PHE A 10 5.70 -11.15 -0.77
CA PHE A 10 5.70 -12.57 -1.18
C PHE A 10 5.33 -13.55 -0.05
N ALA A 11 5.36 -13.13 1.21
CA ALA A 11 4.87 -13.92 2.31
C ALA A 11 3.33 -14.10 2.26
N GLY A 12 2.61 -13.20 1.59
CA GLY A 12 1.16 -13.31 1.37
C GLY A 12 0.72 -14.65 0.75
N PRO A 13 1.25 -15.03 -0.43
CA PRO A 13 0.99 -16.35 -1.04
C PRO A 13 1.32 -17.55 -0.15
N LEU A 14 2.40 -17.48 0.62
CA LEU A 14 2.82 -18.57 1.53
C LEU A 14 1.84 -18.69 2.70
N LEU A 15 1.46 -17.56 3.30
CA LEU A 15 0.44 -17.50 4.33
C LEU A 15 -0.90 -17.98 3.80
N TYR A 16 -1.29 -17.60 2.59
CA TYR A 16 -2.53 -18.06 1.98
C TYR A 16 -2.57 -19.58 1.81
N GLN A 17 -1.48 -20.20 1.36
CA GLN A 17 -1.41 -21.66 1.23
C GLN A 17 -1.53 -22.36 2.60
N TRP A 18 -0.93 -21.79 3.64
CA TRP A 18 -1.03 -22.30 5.02
C TRP A 18 -2.42 -22.06 5.65
N LEU A 19 -3.08 -20.95 5.32
CA LEU A 19 -4.36 -20.54 5.88
C LEU A 19 -5.57 -21.14 5.15
N GLN A 20 -5.44 -21.51 3.87
CA GLN A 20 -6.49 -22.17 3.10
C GLN A 20 -6.95 -23.49 3.72
N THR A 21 -6.06 -24.19 4.44
CA THR A 21 -6.40 -25.38 5.22
C THR A 21 -7.37 -25.13 6.37
N GLY A 22 -7.66 -23.87 6.73
CA GLY A 22 -8.44 -23.52 7.93
C GLY A 22 -9.43 -22.36 7.81
N GLY A 23 -9.72 -21.81 6.62
CA GLY A 23 -10.81 -20.85 6.29
C GLY A 23 -11.05 -19.66 7.25
N LEU A 24 -11.59 -19.94 8.44
CA LEU A 24 -11.72 -19.02 9.58
C LEU A 24 -10.38 -18.41 10.03
N VAL A 25 -9.30 -19.20 10.02
CA VAL A 25 -7.97 -18.73 10.45
C VAL A 25 -7.44 -17.64 9.50
N ALA A 26 -7.70 -17.77 8.20
CA ALA A 26 -7.32 -16.77 7.18
C ALA A 26 -7.97 -15.42 7.44
N LYS A 27 -9.29 -15.42 7.67
CA LYS A 27 -10.07 -14.20 7.94
C LYS A 27 -9.67 -13.57 9.28
N ALA A 28 -9.42 -14.36 10.31
CA ALA A 28 -8.95 -13.86 11.59
C ALA A 28 -7.57 -13.19 11.47
N PHE A 29 -6.64 -13.81 10.72
CA PHE A 29 -5.30 -13.28 10.52
C PHE A 29 -5.31 -11.94 9.78
N ASP A 30 -6.08 -11.82 8.69
CA ASP A 30 -6.21 -10.55 7.96
C ASP A 30 -6.77 -9.43 8.85
N ARG A 31 -7.80 -9.73 9.66
CA ARG A 31 -8.35 -8.78 10.64
C ARG A 31 -7.34 -8.34 11.68
N VAL A 32 -6.48 -9.26 12.15
CA VAL A 32 -5.40 -8.93 13.08
C VAL A 32 -4.38 -8.00 12.43
N ILE A 33 -3.95 -8.26 11.19
CA ILE A 33 -3.04 -7.35 10.45
C ILE A 33 -3.66 -5.95 10.36
N VAL A 34 -4.94 -5.87 9.97
CA VAL A 34 -5.65 -4.59 9.84
C VAL A 34 -5.72 -3.88 11.19
N ALA A 35 -6.09 -4.57 12.26
CA ALA A 35 -6.15 -4.00 13.60
C ALA A 35 -4.80 -3.45 14.06
N VAL A 36 -3.72 -4.22 13.87
CA VAL A 36 -2.35 -3.77 14.18
C VAL A 36 -1.98 -2.56 13.33
N LEU A 37 -2.28 -2.58 12.03
CA LEU A 37 -1.96 -1.46 11.13
C LEU A 37 -2.74 -0.19 11.50
N VAL A 38 -4.01 -0.31 11.88
CA VAL A 38 -4.80 0.82 12.42
C VAL A 38 -4.14 1.39 13.67
N VAL A 39 -3.73 0.54 14.61
CA VAL A 39 -3.05 1.00 15.83
C VAL A 39 -1.75 1.73 15.50
N VAL A 40 -0.91 1.15 14.65
CA VAL A 40 0.37 1.76 14.23
C VAL A 40 0.11 3.11 13.54
N VAL A 41 -0.87 3.18 12.64
CA VAL A 41 -1.18 4.41 11.91
C VAL A 41 -1.74 5.50 12.82
N VAL A 42 -2.78 5.19 13.59
CA VAL A 42 -3.50 6.18 14.40
C VAL A 42 -2.66 6.67 15.58
N PHE A 43 -1.96 5.76 16.27
CA PHE A 43 -1.27 6.11 17.51
C PHE A 43 0.22 6.40 17.33
N MET A 44 0.83 5.99 16.22
CA MET A 44 2.26 6.23 15.99
C MET A 44 2.50 7.19 14.83
N LEU A 45 1.93 6.92 13.65
CA LEU A 45 2.23 7.70 12.44
C LEU A 45 1.55 9.06 12.40
N VAL A 46 0.24 9.11 12.66
CA VAL A 46 -0.51 10.38 12.62
C VAL A 46 0.06 11.40 13.61
N PRO A 47 0.33 11.05 14.88
CA PRO A 47 0.92 12.00 15.84
C PRO A 47 2.34 12.43 15.43
N GLU A 48 3.15 11.52 14.90
CA GLU A 48 4.51 11.83 14.46
C GLU A 48 4.50 12.80 13.27
N THR A 49 3.67 12.53 12.27
CA THR A 49 3.50 13.39 11.10
C THR A 49 2.99 14.78 11.50
N LEU A 50 2.02 14.85 12.42
CA LEU A 50 1.50 16.11 12.96
C LEU A 50 2.56 16.89 13.74
N SER A 51 3.44 16.22 14.49
CA SER A 51 4.53 16.90 15.20
C SER A 51 5.59 17.47 14.25
N GLY A 52 5.80 16.85 13.08
CA GLY A 52 6.73 17.32 12.06
C GLY A 52 6.21 18.48 11.20
N LEU A 53 4.93 18.46 10.82
CA LEU A 53 4.33 19.42 9.87
C LEU A 53 3.24 20.33 10.48
N GLY A 54 2.89 20.14 11.74
CA GLY A 54 1.76 20.81 12.37
C GLY A 54 0.45 20.51 11.65
N TRP A 55 -0.44 21.49 11.58
CA TRP A 55 -1.74 21.35 10.93
C TRP A 55 -1.68 21.12 9.42
N THR A 56 -0.58 21.50 8.75
CA THR A 56 -0.41 21.24 7.31
C THR A 56 -0.35 19.74 7.00
N ALA A 57 0.06 18.91 7.98
CA ALA A 57 0.07 17.46 7.84
C ALA A 57 -1.33 16.91 7.56
N LEU A 58 -2.40 17.49 8.12
CA LEU A 58 -3.77 17.04 7.86
C LEU A 58 -4.17 17.21 6.40
N LEU A 59 -3.80 18.34 5.79
CA LEU A 59 -4.10 18.61 4.38
C LEU A 59 -3.33 17.67 3.45
N LEU A 60 -2.07 17.40 3.78
CA LEU A 60 -1.24 16.46 3.02
C LEU A 60 -1.73 15.01 3.19
N MET A 61 -2.06 14.58 4.41
CA MET A 61 -2.67 13.27 4.65
C MET A 61 -4.02 13.14 3.94
N ALA A 62 -4.86 14.18 3.95
CA ALA A 62 -6.11 14.19 3.21
C ALA A 62 -5.86 14.06 1.70
N SER A 63 -4.86 14.76 1.17
CA SER A 63 -4.47 14.65 -0.24
C SER A 63 -4.01 13.23 -0.60
N GLY A 64 -3.17 12.63 0.24
CA GLY A 64 -2.73 11.24 0.10
C GLY A 64 -3.86 10.23 0.22
N TYR A 65 -4.85 10.50 1.08
CA TYR A 65 -6.05 9.68 1.24
C TYR A 65 -6.98 9.75 0.02
N LEU A 66 -7.13 10.92 -0.58
CA LEU A 66 -8.04 11.11 -1.73
C LEU A 66 -7.46 10.53 -3.01
N PHE A 67 -6.13 10.52 -3.18
CA PHE A 67 -5.46 10.09 -4.40
C PHE A 67 -5.87 8.68 -4.87
N PRO A 68 -5.84 7.62 -4.03
CA PRO A 68 -6.33 6.30 -4.44
C PRO A 68 -7.83 6.27 -4.75
N GLY A 69 -8.65 7.06 -4.03
CA GLY A 69 -10.09 7.14 -4.29
C GLY A 69 -10.46 7.78 -5.63
N LEU A 70 -9.66 8.76 -6.06
CA LEU A 70 -9.81 9.35 -7.40
C LEU A 70 -9.47 8.35 -8.51
N LEU A 71 -8.46 7.49 -8.29
CA LEU A 71 -8.15 6.38 -9.20
C LEU A 71 -9.29 5.36 -9.23
N GLU A 72 -9.83 4.98 -8.07
CA GLU A 72 -10.94 4.03 -7.97
C GLU A 72 -12.21 4.53 -8.67
N THR A 73 -12.57 5.80 -8.45
CA THR A 73 -13.76 6.39 -9.10
C THR A 73 -13.59 6.49 -10.62
N SER A 74 -12.38 6.80 -11.08
CA SER A 74 -12.04 6.79 -12.51
C SER A 74 -12.11 5.39 -13.12
N LEU A 75 -11.71 4.37 -12.35
CA LEU A 75 -11.83 2.95 -12.72
C LEU A 75 -13.27 2.51 -12.87
N LYS A 76 -14.13 2.82 -11.89
CA LYS A 76 -15.56 2.47 -11.92
C LYS A 76 -16.25 3.09 -13.14
N LYS A 77 -15.95 4.35 -13.44
CA LYS A 77 -16.48 5.02 -14.64
C LYS A 77 -16.01 4.33 -15.92
N SER A 78 -14.72 4.03 -16.02
CA SER A 78 -14.13 3.40 -17.23
C SER A 78 -14.60 1.97 -17.43
N ALA A 79 -14.83 1.22 -16.36
CA ALA A 79 -15.34 -0.15 -16.41
C ALA A 79 -16.75 -0.25 -17.04
N HIS A 80 -17.55 0.81 -16.95
CA HIS A 80 -18.87 0.87 -17.58
C HIS A 80 -18.79 1.18 -19.09
N THR A 81 -17.68 1.72 -19.58
CA THR A 81 -17.59 2.23 -20.96
C THR A 81 -16.64 1.41 -21.84
N PHE A 82 -15.48 0.94 -21.35
CA PHE A 82 -14.49 0.19 -22.12
C PHE A 82 -13.64 -0.78 -21.27
N HIS A 83 -13.70 -2.08 -21.57
CA HIS A 83 -12.95 -3.12 -20.83
C HIS A 83 -11.41 -2.98 -20.89
N LEU A 84 -10.84 -2.49 -22.01
CA LEU A 84 -9.38 -2.30 -22.10
C LEU A 84 -8.92 -1.06 -21.31
N ALA A 85 -9.71 0.01 -21.33
CA ALA A 85 -9.39 1.24 -20.61
C ALA A 85 -9.38 1.02 -19.09
N SER A 86 -10.33 0.22 -18.57
CA SER A 86 -10.35 -0.13 -17.15
C SER A 86 -9.14 -0.97 -16.74
N LEU A 87 -8.69 -1.90 -17.60
CA LEU A 87 -7.47 -2.68 -17.34
C LEU A 87 -6.22 -1.79 -17.28
N VAL A 88 -6.03 -0.91 -18.27
CA VAL A 88 -4.87 0.00 -18.29
C VAL A 88 -4.89 0.91 -17.07
N LEU A 89 -6.04 1.48 -16.73
CA LEU A 89 -6.17 2.34 -15.56
C LEU A 89 -5.93 1.56 -14.25
N ALA A 90 -6.31 0.27 -14.19
CA ALA A 90 -6.14 -0.54 -12.99
C ALA A 90 -4.65 -0.84 -12.77
N LEU A 91 -3.94 -1.18 -13.85
CA LEU A 91 -2.49 -1.35 -13.82
C LEU A 91 -1.76 -0.05 -13.49
N ALA A 92 -2.21 1.09 -14.03
CA ALA A 92 -1.65 2.40 -13.70
C ALA A 92 -1.88 2.77 -12.22
N GLY A 93 -3.09 2.53 -11.70
CA GLY A 93 -3.40 2.76 -10.29
C GLY A 93 -2.57 1.86 -9.37
N LEU A 94 -2.44 0.58 -9.70
CA LEU A 94 -1.57 -0.36 -8.99
C LEU A 94 -0.09 0.08 -9.04
N ALA A 95 0.36 0.59 -10.19
CA ALA A 95 1.72 1.08 -10.36
C ALA A 95 2.01 2.31 -9.49
N LEU A 96 1.11 3.29 -9.50
CA LEU A 96 1.21 4.48 -8.66
C LEU A 96 1.18 4.11 -7.17
N HIS A 97 0.31 3.19 -6.78
CA HIS A 97 0.24 2.69 -5.40
C HIS A 97 1.54 2.02 -4.97
N ALA A 98 2.08 1.12 -5.78
CA ALA A 98 3.36 0.44 -5.51
C ALA A 98 4.54 1.42 -5.44
N ALA A 99 4.55 2.46 -6.28
CA ALA A 99 5.56 3.51 -6.27
C ALA A 99 5.47 4.37 -5.00
N LEU A 100 4.26 4.68 -4.50
CA LEU A 100 4.06 5.41 -3.25
C LEU A 100 4.59 4.63 -2.03
N ASP A 101 4.42 3.30 -1.99
CA ASP A 101 5.05 2.45 -0.97
C ASP A 101 6.59 2.57 -1.01
N GLY A 102 7.16 2.61 -2.22
CA GLY A 102 8.58 2.81 -2.44
C GLY A 102 9.06 4.17 -1.93
N ALA A 103 8.33 5.22 -2.26
CA ALA A 103 8.59 6.58 -1.79
C ALA A 103 8.54 6.68 -0.26
N GLY A 104 7.56 6.03 0.37
CA GLY A 104 7.46 5.94 1.83
C GLY A 104 8.64 5.22 2.48
N LEU A 105 9.15 4.15 1.86
CA LEU A 105 10.35 3.46 2.34
C LEU A 105 11.61 4.34 2.23
N ALA A 106 11.74 5.12 1.14
CA ALA A 106 12.83 6.08 0.99
C ALA A 106 12.73 7.20 2.04
N ALA A 107 11.54 7.76 2.23
CA ALA A 107 11.26 8.77 3.26
C ALA A 107 11.56 8.24 4.67
N SER A 108 11.16 7.01 4.99
CA SER A 108 11.45 6.39 6.28
C SER A 108 12.96 6.22 6.54
N SER A 109 13.72 5.96 5.48
CA SER A 109 15.18 5.81 5.56
C SER A 109 15.86 7.17 5.75
N ALA A 110 15.41 8.20 5.02
CA ALA A 110 15.94 9.56 5.10
C ALA A 110 15.56 10.29 6.41
N GLY A 111 14.34 10.05 6.92
CA GLY A 111 13.82 10.63 8.16
C GLY A 111 14.20 9.87 9.44
N ASN A 112 14.79 8.68 9.31
CA ASN A 112 15.01 7.71 10.40
C ASN A 112 13.70 7.28 11.11
N SER A 113 12.58 7.30 10.38
CA SER A 113 11.24 6.99 10.89
C SER A 113 10.97 5.48 10.82
N GLY A 114 11.52 4.71 11.78
CA GLY A 114 11.36 3.25 11.82
C GLY A 114 9.89 2.76 11.86
N LYS A 115 8.98 3.58 12.38
CA LYS A 115 7.54 3.27 12.46
C LYS A 115 6.86 3.33 11.08
N LEU A 116 7.23 4.28 10.22
CA LEU A 116 6.72 4.36 8.84
C LEU A 116 7.17 3.13 8.04
N ALA A 117 8.44 2.77 8.16
CA ALA A 117 8.96 1.56 7.53
C ALA A 117 8.19 0.30 8.01
N LEU A 118 7.96 0.17 9.31
CA LEU A 118 7.21 -0.94 9.88
C LEU A 118 5.76 -0.99 9.37
N ALA A 119 5.08 0.16 9.33
CA ALA A 119 3.71 0.25 8.82
C ALA A 119 3.63 -0.16 7.35
N ILE A 120 4.57 0.27 6.51
CA ILE A 120 4.61 -0.13 5.11
C ILE A 120 4.89 -1.63 4.98
N VAL A 121 5.82 -2.18 5.77
CA VAL A 121 6.12 -3.63 5.76
C VAL A 121 4.88 -4.47 6.13
N LEU A 122 4.15 -4.06 7.17
CA LEU A 122 2.91 -4.71 7.60
C LEU A 122 1.78 -4.53 6.58
N HIS A 123 1.63 -3.33 6.02
CA HIS A 123 0.69 -3.05 4.95
C HIS A 123 0.92 -3.96 3.75
N ARG A 124 2.19 -4.09 3.32
CA ARG A 124 2.58 -4.91 2.17
C ARG A 124 2.27 -6.38 2.35
N LEU A 125 2.41 -6.92 3.56
CA LEU A 125 1.96 -8.27 3.90
C LEU A 125 0.48 -8.46 3.56
N GLY A 126 -0.36 -7.55 4.02
CA GLY A 126 -1.79 -7.55 3.72
C GLY A 126 -2.09 -7.32 2.25
N THR A 127 -1.32 -6.48 1.53
CA THR A 127 -1.52 -6.29 0.08
C THR A 127 -1.20 -7.55 -0.72
N GLY A 128 -0.12 -8.25 -0.38
CA GLY A 128 0.31 -9.47 -1.07
C GLY A 128 -0.68 -10.60 -0.88
N LEU A 129 -1.23 -10.74 0.32
CA LEU A 129 -2.29 -11.69 0.63
C LEU A 129 -3.55 -11.42 -0.20
N VAL A 130 -4.07 -10.18 -0.18
CA VAL A 130 -5.29 -9.80 -0.90
C VAL A 130 -5.11 -9.91 -2.42
N LEU A 131 -3.98 -9.43 -2.96
CA LEU A 131 -3.69 -9.51 -4.39
C LEU A 131 -3.64 -10.96 -4.86
N TRP A 132 -2.99 -11.83 -4.07
CA TRP A 132 -2.96 -13.26 -4.35
C TRP A 132 -4.37 -13.87 -4.33
N MET A 133 -5.14 -13.60 -3.27
CA MET A 133 -6.50 -14.13 -3.11
C MET A 133 -7.45 -13.73 -4.25
N ILE A 134 -7.29 -12.55 -4.82
CA ILE A 134 -8.15 -12.07 -5.91
C ILE A 134 -7.68 -12.63 -7.26
N VAL A 135 -6.37 -12.53 -7.55
CA VAL A 135 -5.85 -12.82 -8.88
C VAL A 135 -5.72 -14.33 -9.12
N GLN A 136 -5.28 -15.09 -8.12
CA GLN A 136 -5.01 -16.51 -8.27
C GLN A 136 -6.23 -17.35 -8.68
N PRO A 137 -7.44 -17.20 -8.09
CA PRO A 137 -8.60 -18.01 -8.49
C PRO A 137 -9.16 -17.63 -9.86
N ILE A 138 -9.00 -16.38 -10.29
CA ILE A 138 -9.56 -15.88 -11.56
C ILE A 138 -8.60 -16.11 -12.73
N PHE A 139 -7.32 -15.79 -12.54
CA PHE A 139 -6.31 -15.74 -13.60
C PHE A 139 -5.19 -16.78 -13.43
N GLY A 140 -5.20 -17.54 -12.33
CA GLY A 140 -4.21 -18.57 -12.03
C GLY A 140 -2.92 -18.05 -11.38
N ARG A 141 -2.12 -18.99 -10.88
CA ARG A 141 -0.90 -18.70 -10.09
C ARG A 141 0.16 -17.92 -10.86
N LYS A 142 0.32 -18.20 -12.16
CA LYS A 142 1.34 -17.54 -13.00
C LYS A 142 1.12 -16.03 -13.05
N ILE A 143 -0.12 -15.60 -13.32
CA ILE A 143 -0.46 -14.17 -13.42
C ILE A 143 -0.35 -13.49 -12.06
N ALA A 144 -0.78 -14.16 -10.97
CA ALA A 144 -0.61 -13.63 -9.62
C ALA A 144 0.86 -13.34 -9.28
N PHE A 145 1.79 -14.25 -9.62
CA PHE A 145 3.22 -14.02 -9.43
C PHE A 145 3.76 -12.90 -10.31
N ILE A 146 3.35 -12.81 -11.57
CA ILE A 146 3.76 -11.72 -12.47
C ILE A 146 3.35 -10.37 -11.88
N LEU A 147 2.13 -10.23 -11.35
CA LEU A 147 1.68 -9.00 -10.71
C LEU A 147 2.45 -8.68 -9.42
N LEU A 148 2.76 -9.68 -8.58
CA LEU A 148 3.59 -9.46 -7.38
C LEU A 148 5.01 -8.99 -7.75
N LEU A 149 5.59 -9.55 -8.81
CA LEU A 149 6.88 -9.10 -9.34
C LEU A 149 6.80 -7.67 -9.89
N LEU A 150 5.74 -7.35 -10.64
CA LEU A 150 5.50 -6.01 -11.17
C LEU A 150 5.38 -4.98 -10.04
N VAL A 151 4.56 -5.27 -9.02
CA VAL A 151 4.43 -4.43 -7.82
C VAL A 151 5.80 -4.26 -7.13
N SER A 152 6.56 -5.35 -6.97
CA SER A 152 7.89 -5.27 -6.36
C SER A 152 8.85 -4.37 -7.16
N ALA A 153 8.87 -4.51 -8.48
CA ALA A 153 9.70 -3.68 -9.35
C ALA A 153 9.31 -2.20 -9.26
N LEU A 154 8.01 -1.90 -9.26
CA LEU A 154 7.51 -0.53 -9.17
C LEU A 154 7.75 0.10 -7.79
N THR A 155 7.74 -0.69 -6.72
CA THR A 155 8.18 -0.24 -5.40
C THR A 155 9.67 0.10 -5.39
N VAL A 156 10.51 -0.69 -6.04
CA VAL A 156 11.94 -0.37 -6.18
C VAL A 156 12.13 0.92 -6.99
N VAL A 157 11.41 1.09 -8.10
CA VAL A 157 11.46 2.32 -8.90
C VAL A 157 11.03 3.53 -8.07
N GLY A 158 9.91 3.45 -7.34
CA GLY A 158 9.46 4.51 -6.45
C GLY A 158 10.48 4.85 -5.37
N TYR A 159 11.11 3.83 -4.77
CA TYR A 159 12.17 4.01 -3.78
C TYR A 159 13.37 4.76 -4.36
N LEU A 160 13.92 4.31 -5.49
CA LEU A 160 15.11 4.89 -6.11
C LEU A 160 14.87 6.33 -6.59
N LEU A 161 13.69 6.59 -7.17
CA LEU A 161 13.30 7.95 -7.58
C LEU A 161 13.22 8.87 -6.36
N SER A 162 12.58 8.44 -5.27
CA SER A 162 12.50 9.25 -4.05
C SER A 162 13.84 9.40 -3.34
N GLU A 163 14.68 8.36 -3.31
CA GLU A 163 16.04 8.45 -2.76
C GLU A 163 16.88 9.52 -3.46
N SER A 164 16.69 9.69 -4.77
CA SER A 164 17.37 10.73 -5.56
C SER A 164 16.80 12.13 -5.35
N LEU A 165 15.47 12.24 -5.13
CA LEU A 165 14.76 13.52 -5.07
C LEU A 165 14.64 14.11 -3.67
N LEU A 166 14.48 13.27 -2.64
CA LEU A 166 14.28 13.70 -1.25
C LEU A 166 15.44 14.55 -0.71
N PRO A 167 16.73 14.25 -0.98
CA PRO A 167 17.83 15.10 -0.52
C PRO A 167 17.77 16.52 -1.08
N LEU A 168 17.24 16.70 -2.30
CA LEU A 168 17.14 18.01 -2.96
C LEU A 168 16.13 18.94 -2.26
N GLY A 169 15.08 18.37 -1.67
CA GLY A 169 14.06 19.10 -0.90
C GLY A 169 14.27 19.09 0.61
N GLY A 170 15.35 18.47 1.10
CA GLY A 170 15.72 18.39 2.51
C GLY A 170 14.65 17.73 3.40
N ARG A 171 14.65 18.10 4.69
CA ARG A 171 13.75 17.50 5.69
C ARG A 171 12.27 17.73 5.39
N GLN A 172 11.90 18.84 4.76
CA GLN A 172 10.49 19.12 4.43
C GLN A 172 9.95 18.15 3.38
N ALA A 173 10.74 17.81 2.35
CA ALA A 173 10.31 16.85 1.34
C ALA A 173 10.03 15.46 1.95
N VAL A 174 10.87 15.03 2.90
CA VAL A 174 10.66 13.77 3.64
C VAL A 174 9.32 13.78 4.38
N LEU A 175 9.03 14.85 5.12
CA LEU A 175 7.78 14.97 5.87
C LEU A 175 6.55 15.05 4.98
N VAL A 176 6.64 15.71 3.82
CA VAL A 176 5.55 15.78 2.83
C VAL A 176 5.25 14.40 2.27
N VAL A 177 6.28 13.65 1.86
CA VAL A 177 6.10 12.28 1.37
C VAL A 177 5.54 11.37 2.47
N GLU A 178 6.04 11.48 3.70
CA GLU A 178 5.51 10.76 4.85
C GLU A 178 4.01 11.02 5.04
N ALA A 179 3.58 12.28 5.07
CA ALA A 179 2.17 12.64 5.22
C ALA A 179 1.29 12.08 4.08
N LEU A 180 1.75 12.17 2.83
CA LEU A 180 1.02 11.62 1.68
C LEU A 180 0.88 10.09 1.78
N VAL A 181 1.94 9.39 2.17
CA VAL A 181 1.94 7.92 2.31
C VAL A 181 1.06 7.48 3.48
N VAL A 182 1.12 8.17 4.62
CA VAL A 182 0.23 7.90 5.76
C VAL A 182 -1.24 8.04 5.33
N GLY A 183 -1.57 9.09 4.59
CA GLY A 183 -2.90 9.28 4.00
C GLY A 183 -3.34 8.12 3.10
N ALA A 184 -2.45 7.68 2.20
CA ALA A 184 -2.72 6.56 1.30
C ALA A 184 -2.92 5.22 2.04
N ILE A 185 -2.15 4.96 3.10
CA ILE A 185 -2.34 3.79 3.96
C ILE A 185 -3.71 3.86 4.65
N VAL A 186 -4.09 5.01 5.21
CA VAL A 186 -5.43 5.20 5.82
C VAL A 186 -6.54 4.91 4.82
N HIS A 187 -6.42 5.40 3.57
CA HIS A 187 -7.41 5.10 2.53
C HIS A 187 -7.59 3.60 2.34
N SER A 188 -6.48 2.87 2.22
CA SER A 188 -6.50 1.43 2.02
C SER A 188 -7.17 0.68 3.17
N LEU A 189 -6.97 1.13 4.42
CA LEU A 189 -7.59 0.54 5.61
C LEU A 189 -9.10 0.72 5.60
N VAL A 190 -9.58 1.89 5.19
CA VAL A 190 -11.02 2.21 5.14
C VAL A 190 -11.72 1.46 4.01
N HIS A 191 -11.09 1.35 2.83
CA HIS A 191 -11.76 0.84 1.63
C HIS A 191 -11.52 -0.66 1.34
N ARG A 192 -10.66 -1.35 2.10
CA ARG A 192 -10.44 -2.81 1.98
C ARG A 192 -11.72 -3.64 2.15
N GLY A 193 -12.74 -3.13 2.86
CA GLY A 193 -13.95 -3.86 3.27
C GLY A 193 -14.99 -4.22 2.20
N HIS A 194 -14.77 -3.93 0.90
CA HIS A 194 -15.77 -4.21 -0.14
C HIS A 194 -15.60 -5.59 -0.83
N VAL A 195 -14.55 -6.35 -0.50
CA VAL A 195 -14.32 -7.70 -1.06
C VAL A 195 -14.99 -8.81 -0.22
N GLU A 196 -15.30 -8.56 1.06
CA GLU A 196 -15.96 -9.56 1.94
C GLU A 196 -17.42 -9.88 1.55
N ARG A 197 -18.05 -9.18 0.58
CA ARG A 197 -19.44 -9.45 0.16
C ARG A 197 -19.60 -10.35 -1.07
N ILE A 198 -18.51 -10.84 -1.67
CA ILE A 198 -18.57 -11.61 -2.94
C ILE A 198 -18.01 -13.05 -2.76
N VAL A 199 -17.75 -13.49 -1.52
CA VAL A 199 -17.35 -14.89 -1.23
C VAL A 199 -18.22 -15.48 -0.14
#